data_AF-A0A6L5ZI92-F1
#
_entry.id   AF-A0A6L5ZI92-F1
#
_cell.length_a   1.000
_cell.length_b   1.000
_cell.length_c   1.000
_cell.angle_alpha   90.00
_cell.angle_beta   90.00
_cell.angle_gamma   90.00
#
_symmetry.space_group_name_H-M   'P 1'
#
loop_
_entity.id
_entity.type
_entity.pdbx_description
1 polymer ?
#
loop_
_entity_poly.entity_id
_entity_poly.type
_entity_poly.pdbx_seq_one_letter_code
_entity_poly.pdbx_strand_id
1 'polypeptide(L)'
;MDFALQRRSALYTFFNGGALSSDFCDADTYLLRAAKFHGEPAPLPCPVCRDLGFVTVTYVYGDELGPYSGRVRQSDELSSMATQFGRFKVYVVEVCQRCQWNYLTKTYVLGDGVPRRALPASRDLMEA
;
A
#
# COMPACT_ATOMS: atom_id res chain seq x y z
N MET A 1 -11.88 -2.02 6.03
CA MET A 1 -12.62 -1.36 4.95
C MET A 1 -12.04 -1.82 3.62
N ASP A 2 -12.90 -2.24 2.71
CA ASP A 2 -12.54 -2.76 1.39
C ASP A 2 -13.06 -1.79 0.32
N PHE A 3 -12.20 -1.45 -0.64
CA PHE A 3 -12.47 -0.46 -1.68
C PHE A 3 -12.70 -1.10 -3.06
N ALA A 4 -12.93 -2.41 -3.14
CA ALA A 4 -13.13 -3.12 -4.40
C ALA A 4 -14.31 -2.59 -5.24
N LEU A 5 -15.38 -2.10 -4.61
CA LEU A 5 -16.50 -1.49 -5.35
C LEU A 5 -16.08 -0.18 -6.04
N GLN A 6 -15.38 0.69 -5.31
CA GLN A 6 -14.89 1.96 -5.84
C GLN A 6 -13.83 1.72 -6.93
N ARG A 7 -12.95 0.73 -6.73
CA ARG A 7 -11.99 0.28 -7.75
C ARG A 7 -12.68 -0.12 -9.06
N ARG A 8 -13.77 -0.89 -8.98
CA ARG A 8 -14.55 -1.28 -10.17
C ARG A 8 -15.18 -0.07 -10.85
N SER A 9 -15.69 0.88 -10.08
CA SER A 9 -16.24 2.14 -10.62
C SER A 9 -15.19 2.98 -11.33
N ALA A 10 -13.98 3.08 -10.76
CA ALA A 10 -12.85 3.78 -11.36
C ALA A 10 -12.48 3.17 -12.72
N LEU A 11 -12.35 1.84 -12.76
CA LEU A 11 -12.07 1.11 -14.02
C LEU A 11 -13.20 1.29 -15.04
N TYR A 12 -14.47 1.24 -14.62
CA TYR A 12 -15.60 1.48 -15.53
C TYR A 12 -15.55 2.88 -16.13
N THR A 13 -15.25 3.89 -15.31
CA THR A 13 -15.12 5.29 -15.75
C THR A 13 -13.97 5.45 -16.75
N PHE A 14 -12.81 4.83 -16.46
CA PHE A 14 -11.65 4.82 -17.35
C PHE A 14 -11.99 4.21 -18.71
N PHE A 15 -12.61 3.03 -18.75
CA PHE A 15 -12.91 2.33 -20.01
C PHE A 15 -14.04 2.96 -20.82
N ASN A 16 -14.95 3.70 -20.19
CA ASN A 16 -16.02 4.42 -20.88
C ASN A 16 -15.63 5.83 -21.32
N GLY A 17 -14.36 6.20 -21.24
CA GLY A 17 -13.88 7.53 -21.67
C GLY A 17 -14.32 8.67 -20.75
N GLY A 18 -14.69 8.35 -19.50
CA GLY A 18 -15.08 9.34 -18.49
C GLY A 18 -13.90 10.06 -17.82
N ALA A 19 -12.66 9.70 -18.17
CA ALA A 19 -11.44 10.34 -17.68
C ALA A 19 -10.28 10.15 -18.65
N LEU A 20 -9.25 10.98 -18.52
CA LEU A 20 -7.98 10.79 -19.21
C LEU A 20 -7.18 9.68 -18.52
N SER A 21 -6.24 9.08 -19.24
CA SER A 21 -5.33 8.11 -18.62
C SER A 21 -4.56 8.72 -17.47
N SER A 22 -4.16 9.99 -17.59
CA SER A 22 -3.45 10.74 -16.53
C SER A 22 -4.23 10.90 -15.23
N ASP A 23 -5.55 10.71 -15.23
CA ASP A 23 -6.37 10.89 -14.02
C ASP A 23 -6.36 9.62 -13.13
N PHE A 24 -5.94 8.48 -13.69
CA PHE A 24 -5.96 7.17 -13.05
C PHE A 24 -4.60 6.45 -13.09
N CYS A 25 -3.71 6.91 -13.96
CA CYS A 25 -2.39 6.35 -14.20
C CYS A 25 -1.32 7.39 -13.86
N ASP A 26 -1.32 7.79 -12.59
CA ASP A 26 -0.53 8.89 -12.03
C ASP A 26 0.28 8.46 -10.79
N ALA A 27 0.54 7.16 -10.62
CA ALA A 27 1.33 6.66 -9.50
C ALA A 27 2.65 7.45 -9.34
N ASP A 28 2.83 8.05 -8.16
CA ASP A 28 3.99 8.88 -7.90
C ASP A 28 5.32 8.08 -7.91
N THR A 29 6.43 8.80 -8.04
CA THR A 29 7.76 8.16 -8.11
C THR A 29 8.12 7.38 -6.84
N TYR A 30 7.61 7.77 -5.67
CA TYR A 30 7.91 7.09 -4.41
C TYR A 30 7.17 5.74 -4.35
N LEU A 31 5.89 5.72 -4.74
CA LEU A 31 5.05 4.54 -4.83
C LEU A 31 5.56 3.57 -5.89
N LEU A 32 6.02 4.06 -7.04
CA LEU A 32 6.66 3.23 -8.06
C LEU A 32 7.97 2.60 -7.57
N ARG A 33 8.78 3.33 -6.80
CA ARG A 33 9.99 2.77 -6.15
C ARG A 33 9.62 1.72 -5.11
N ALA A 34 8.63 2.00 -4.26
CA ALA A 34 8.11 1.04 -3.29
C ALA A 34 7.61 -0.23 -3.97
N ALA A 35 6.84 -0.11 -5.06
CA ALA A 35 6.38 -1.23 -5.87
C ALA A 35 7.53 -2.06 -6.45
N LYS A 36 8.60 -1.39 -6.89
CA LYS A 36 9.78 -2.06 -7.47
C LYS A 36 10.58 -2.86 -6.44
N PHE A 37 10.78 -2.33 -5.24
CA PHE A 37 11.68 -2.92 -4.24
C PHE A 37 10.96 -3.74 -3.16
N HIS A 38 9.69 -3.45 -2.90
CA HIS A 38 8.91 -4.00 -1.78
C HIS A 38 7.51 -4.49 -2.21
N GLY A 39 7.19 -4.44 -3.52
CA GLY A 39 5.90 -4.89 -4.01
C GLY A 39 5.77 -6.42 -4.03
N GLU A 40 4.59 -6.90 -3.67
CA GLU A 40 4.23 -8.32 -3.75
C GLU A 40 3.43 -8.58 -5.04
N PRO A 41 3.69 -9.65 -5.81
CA PRO A 41 2.96 -9.92 -7.04
C PRO A 41 1.44 -9.99 -6.81
N ALA A 42 0.68 -9.22 -7.58
CA ALA A 42 -0.76 -9.30 -7.56
C ALA A 42 -1.23 -10.60 -8.25
N PRO A 43 -2.36 -11.19 -7.82
CA PRO A 43 -2.84 -12.47 -8.37
C PRO A 43 -3.37 -12.36 -9.80
N LEU A 44 -3.62 -11.15 -10.29
CA LEU A 44 -4.18 -10.86 -11.61
C LEU A 44 -3.27 -9.86 -12.34
N PRO A 45 -3.28 -9.82 -13.68
CA PRO A 45 -2.56 -8.79 -14.43
C PRO A 45 -3.17 -7.41 -14.19
N CYS A 46 -2.42 -6.36 -14.53
CA CYS A 46 -2.89 -4.98 -14.45
C CYS A 46 -4.25 -4.82 -15.14
N PRO A 47 -5.27 -4.25 -14.46
CA PRO A 47 -6.61 -4.14 -15.02
C PRO A 47 -6.66 -3.18 -16.21
N VAL A 48 -5.70 -2.25 -16.32
CA VAL A 48 -5.63 -1.23 -17.39
C VAL A 48 -4.85 -1.74 -18.60
N CYS A 49 -3.58 -2.10 -18.42
CA CYS A 49 -2.68 -2.44 -19.53
C CYS A 49 -2.38 -3.94 -19.68
N ARG A 50 -2.96 -4.79 -18.83
CA ARG A 50 -2.77 -6.27 -18.80
C ARG A 50 -1.33 -6.75 -18.53
N ASP A 51 -0.45 -5.85 -18.11
CA ASP A 51 0.94 -6.17 -17.76
C ASP A 51 1.03 -7.03 -16.49
N LEU A 52 2.04 -7.92 -16.45
CA LEU A 52 2.30 -8.82 -15.31
C LEU A 52 3.13 -8.16 -14.21
N GLY A 53 3.77 -7.01 -14.46
CA GLY A 53 4.43 -6.16 -13.48
C GLY A 53 3.44 -5.38 -12.60
N PHE A 54 2.38 -6.07 -12.16
CA PHE A 54 1.33 -5.57 -11.29
C PHE A 54 1.53 -6.14 -9.89
N VAL A 55 1.66 -5.26 -8.91
CA VAL A 55 2.04 -5.61 -7.54
C VAL A 55 1.15 -4.91 -6.53
N THR A 56 1.13 -5.40 -5.30
CA THR A 56 0.57 -4.73 -4.14
C THR A 56 1.68 -4.24 -3.22
N VAL A 57 1.54 -3.00 -2.76
CA VAL A 57 2.43 -2.36 -1.79
C VAL A 57 1.65 -2.15 -0.50
N THR A 58 2.24 -2.54 0.62
CA THR A 58 1.59 -2.50 1.92
C THR A 58 2.27 -1.46 2.80
N TYR A 59 1.52 -0.42 3.19
CA TYR A 59 1.98 0.62 4.10
C TYR A 59 1.39 0.44 5.49
N VAL A 60 2.20 0.72 6.51
CA VAL A 60 1.78 0.67 7.91
C VAL A 60 1.85 2.06 8.55
N TYR A 61 0.83 2.43 9.31
CA TYR A 61 0.76 3.72 10.02
C TYR A 61 0.22 3.53 11.43
N GLY A 62 0.85 4.17 12.41
CA GLY A 62 0.38 4.13 13.79
C GLY A 62 1.35 4.87 14.70
N ASP A 63 0.81 5.51 15.74
CA ASP A 63 1.62 6.30 16.67
C ASP A 63 2.62 5.41 17.44
N GLU A 64 2.20 4.17 17.72
CA GLU A 64 3.01 3.16 18.41
C GLU A 64 4.15 2.59 17.57
N LEU A 65 4.14 2.79 16.25
CA LEU A 65 5.21 2.35 15.35
C LEU A 65 6.45 3.26 15.44
N GLY A 66 6.31 4.48 15.97
CA GLY A 66 7.38 5.47 16.02
C GLY A 66 8.02 5.69 14.63
N PRO A 67 9.34 5.47 14.46
CA PRO A 67 10.05 5.71 13.19
C PRO A 67 9.62 4.78 12.04
N TYR A 68 8.86 3.73 12.33
CA TYR A 68 8.36 2.78 11.33
C TYR A 68 7.01 3.18 10.75
N SER A 69 6.35 4.21 11.29
CA SER A 69 5.11 4.74 10.73
C SER A 69 5.35 5.32 9.34
N GLY A 70 4.46 4.99 8.39
CA GLY A 70 4.55 5.40 6.99
C GLY A 70 5.51 4.57 6.14
N ARG A 71 6.13 3.52 6.68
CA ARG A 71 7.02 2.64 5.91
C ARG A 71 6.26 1.52 5.21
N VAL A 72 6.88 1.00 4.15
CA VAL A 72 6.41 -0.20 3.44
C VAL A 72 6.83 -1.44 4.22
N ARG A 73 5.95 -2.43 4.30
CA ARG A 73 6.19 -3.72 4.94
C ARG A 73 5.69 -4.85 4.08
N GLN A 74 6.30 -6.03 4.21
CA GLN A 74 5.78 -7.24 3.56
C GLN A 74 4.55 -7.76 4.32
N SER A 75 3.66 -8.46 3.61
CA SER A 75 2.40 -8.91 4.21
C SER A 75 2.60 -9.96 5.31
N ASP A 76 3.67 -10.75 5.23
CA ASP A 76 4.06 -11.75 6.24
C ASP A 76 4.58 -11.12 7.54
N GLU A 77 5.33 -10.02 7.44
CA GLU A 77 5.86 -9.24 8.57
C GLU A 77 4.73 -8.66 9.44
N LEU A 78 3.56 -8.36 8.86
CA LEU A 78 2.44 -7.75 9.57
C LEU A 78 1.95 -8.56 10.77
N SER A 79 2.01 -9.89 10.66
CA SER A 79 1.59 -10.80 11.73
C SER A 79 2.46 -10.65 12.99
N SER A 80 3.78 -10.58 12.79
CA SER A 80 4.74 -10.33 13.86
C SER A 80 4.56 -8.92 14.45
N MET A 81 4.37 -7.92 13.57
CA MET A 81 4.11 -6.54 14.00
C MET A 81 2.85 -6.42 14.86
N ALA A 82 1.78 -7.17 14.55
CA ALA A 82 0.53 -7.16 15.34
C ALA A 82 0.73 -7.60 16.80
N THR A 83 1.74 -8.41 17.09
CA THR A 83 2.07 -8.81 18.47
C THR A 83 2.99 -7.81 19.18
N GLN A 84 3.87 -7.16 18.42
CA GLN A 84 4.85 -6.21 18.93
C GLN A 84 4.25 -4.82 19.18
N PHE A 85 3.30 -4.39 18.35
CA PHE A 85 2.67 -3.09 18.38
C PHE A 85 1.17 -3.22 18.68
N GLY A 86 0.62 -2.34 19.52
CA GLY A 86 -0.73 -2.51 20.02
C GLY A 86 -1.82 -2.12 19.05
N ARG A 87 -1.61 -1.06 18.26
CA ARG A 87 -2.54 -0.71 17.21
C ARG A 87 -1.88 0.03 16.07
N PHE A 88 -2.06 -0.47 14.85
CA PHE A 88 -1.66 0.23 13.64
C PHE A 88 -2.63 -0.03 12.49
N LYS A 89 -2.70 0.93 11.57
CA LYS A 89 -3.46 0.85 10.31
C LYS A 89 -2.55 0.34 9.21
N VAL A 90 -3.12 -0.53 8.38
CA VAL A 90 -2.49 -1.06 7.17
C VAL A 90 -3.26 -0.53 5.97
N TYR A 91 -2.53 -0.17 4.91
CA TYR A 91 -3.07 0.26 3.62
C TYR A 91 -2.43 -0.57 2.53
N VAL A 92 -3.25 -1.24 1.72
CA VAL A 92 -2.80 -2.09 0.62
C VAL A 92 -3.13 -1.40 -0.70
N VAL A 93 -2.09 -0.99 -1.42
CA VAL A 93 -2.20 -0.23 -2.67
C VAL A 93 -1.74 -1.12 -3.81
N GLU A 94 -2.58 -1.32 -4.81
CA GLU A 94 -2.17 -1.92 -6.08
C GLU A 94 -1.39 -0.90 -6.90
N VAL A 95 -0.32 -1.34 -7.58
CA VAL A 95 0.55 -0.48 -8.40
C VAL A 95 0.98 -1.23 -9.65
N CYS A 96 0.85 -0.60 -10.82
CA CYS A 96 1.41 -1.09 -12.08
C CYS A 96 2.65 -0.30 -12.45
N GLN A 97 3.79 -0.96 -12.58
CA GLN A 97 5.06 -0.30 -12.94
C GLN A 97 5.09 0.18 -14.40
N ARG A 98 4.24 -0.38 -15.27
CA ARG A 98 4.19 -0.03 -16.70
C ARG A 98 3.32 1.18 -16.97
N CYS A 99 2.03 1.11 -16.63
CA CYS A 99 1.09 2.16 -16.93
C CYS A 99 0.87 3.12 -15.76
N GLN A 100 1.55 2.97 -14.63
CA GLN A 100 1.41 3.85 -13.46
C GLN A 100 0.01 3.87 -12.84
N TRP A 101 -0.81 2.84 -13.10
CA TRP A 101 -2.07 2.67 -12.36
C TRP A 101 -1.77 2.43 -10.89
N ASN A 102 -2.45 3.15 -10.00
CA ASN A 102 -2.49 2.84 -8.58
C ASN A 102 -3.93 2.86 -8.03
N TYR A 103 -4.19 2.03 -7.03
CA TYR A 103 -5.48 2.05 -6.33
C TYR A 103 -5.39 1.49 -4.91
N LEU A 104 -5.92 2.22 -3.92
CA LEU A 104 -6.04 1.70 -2.55
C LEU A 104 -7.13 0.63 -2.52
N THR A 105 -6.77 -0.63 -2.29
CA THR A 105 -7.73 -1.76 -2.32
C THR A 105 -8.32 -2.05 -0.96
N LYS A 106 -7.51 -2.01 0.09
CA LYS A 106 -7.91 -2.40 1.44
C LYS A 106 -7.24 -1.52 2.47
N THR A 107 -7.97 -1.23 3.53
CA THR A 107 -7.39 -0.71 4.77
C THR A 107 -7.98 -1.44 5.96
N TYR A 108 -7.14 -1.80 6.93
CA TYR A 108 -7.56 -2.50 8.13
C TYR A 108 -6.65 -2.14 9.30
N VAL A 109 -7.11 -2.42 10.51
CA VAL A 109 -6.34 -2.22 11.73
C VAL A 109 -5.84 -3.57 12.19
N LEU A 110 -4.58 -3.64 12.57
CA LEU A 110 -3.96 -4.77 13.26
C LEU A 110 -3.52 -4.37 14.66
N GLY A 111 -3.37 -5.39 15.52
CA GLY A 111 -3.00 -5.27 16.92
C GLY A 111 -4.14 -5.64 17.88
N ASP A 112 -3.82 -5.69 19.17
CA ASP A 112 -4.72 -6.08 20.26
C ASP A 112 -5.47 -4.89 20.89
N GLY A 113 -5.20 -3.68 20.43
CA GLY A 113 -5.81 -2.45 20.96
C GLY A 113 -5.27 -2.02 22.32
N VAL A 114 -4.26 -2.72 22.85
CA VAL A 114 -3.59 -2.34 24.10
C VAL A 114 -2.45 -1.37 23.77
N PRO A 115 -2.55 -0.09 24.18
CA PRO A 115 -1.58 0.91 23.77
C PRO A 115 -0.19 0.57 24.33
N ARG A 116 0.81 0.52 23.45
CA ARG A 116 2.22 0.35 23.82
C ARG A 116 2.99 1.65 23.59
N ARG A 117 4.09 1.83 24.32
CA ARG A 117 4.99 2.97 24.10
C ARG A 117 5.63 2.86 22.72
N ALA A 118 5.56 3.94 21.95
CA ALA A 118 6.21 4.01 20.64
C ALA A 118 7.70 3.65 20.75
N LEU A 119 8.20 2.86 19.79
CA LEU A 119 9.62 2.53 19.74
C LEU A 119 10.44 3.83 19.62
N PRO A 120 11.47 4.03 20.45
CA PRO A 120 12.40 5.14 20.27
C PRO A 120 13.02 5.06 18.87
N ALA A 121 13.19 6.21 18.21
CA ALA A 121 14.01 6.26 17.00
C ALA A 121 15.44 5.83 17.35
N SER A 122 15.91 4.70 16.81
CA SER A 122 17.34 4.38 16.88
C SER A 122 18.10 5.37 16.00
N ARG A 123 19.32 5.75 16.42
CA ARG A 123 20.17 6.71 15.69
C ARG A 123 20.45 6.26 14.24
N ASP A 124 20.40 4.96 13.97
CA ASP A 124 20.68 4.37 12.65
C ASP A 124 19.51 4.45 11.66
N LEU A 125 18.28 4.77 12.11
CA LEU A 125 17.09 4.82 11.24
C LEU A 125 16.87 6.18 10.53
N MET A 126 17.75 7.16 10.80
CA MET A 126 17.64 8.54 10.30
C MET A 126 18.41 8.79 8.99
N GLU A 127 19.15 7.80 8.47
CA GLU A 127 20.03 7.92 7.29
C GLU A 127 19.64 7.05 6.08
N ALA A 128 18.46 6.42 6.08
CA ALA A 128 17.98 5.56 4.97
C ALA A 128 16.80 6.15 4.20
#